data_AF-A0A151EVZ7-F1
#
_entry.id   AF-A0A151EVZ7-F1
#
_cell.length_a   1.000
_cell.length_b   1.000
_cell.length_c   1.000
_cell.angle_alpha   90.00
_cell.angle_beta   90.00
_cell.angle_gamma   90.00
#
_symmetry.space_group_name_H-M   'P 1'
#
loop_
_entity.id
_entity.type
_entity.pdbx_description
1 polymer ?
#
loop_
_entity_poly.entity_id
_entity_poly.type
_entity_poly.pdbx_seq_one_letter_code
_entity_poly.pdbx_strand_id
1 'polypeptide(L)'
;MLKKRNFSTQDDFKTGFFCKITLFFGFILLLIFLFIKISALIIGENSIGIAKQIYDFSQTTVPNTVLAFSILLLGTGAILYFFNCQFSKLAKIADEIENSENVDDVD
;
A
#
# COMPACT_ATOMS: atom_id res chain seq x y z
N MET A 1 5.51 -28.35 29.40
CA MET A 1 4.49 -27.64 28.62
C MET A 1 5.01 -26.24 28.28
N LEU A 2 5.85 -26.13 27.25
CA LEU A 2 6.24 -24.83 26.71
C LEU A 2 5.02 -24.25 25.98
N LYS A 3 4.52 -23.14 26.51
CA LYS A 3 3.42 -22.37 25.94
C LYS A 3 3.89 -21.89 24.57
N LYS A 4 3.51 -22.60 23.49
CA LYS A 4 3.65 -22.14 22.11
C LYS A 4 3.18 -20.69 22.07
N ARG A 5 4.13 -19.75 21.92
CA ARG A 5 3.77 -18.38 21.55
C ARG A 5 3.21 -18.51 20.15
N ASN A 6 1.89 -18.51 20.06
CA ASN A 6 1.20 -18.21 18.82
C ASN A 6 1.58 -16.78 18.45
N PHE A 7 2.77 -16.58 17.86
CA PHE A 7 2.93 -15.56 16.84
C PHE A 7 2.01 -16.03 15.72
N SER A 8 0.74 -15.64 15.88
CA SER A 8 -0.35 -16.11 15.06
C SER A 8 -0.07 -15.62 13.64
N THR A 9 0.37 -16.52 12.79
CA THR A 9 0.47 -16.36 11.33
C THR A 9 -0.88 -15.94 10.71
N GLN A 10 -1.96 -16.04 11.50
CA GLN A 10 -3.30 -15.53 11.19
C GLN A 10 -3.40 -13.99 11.22
N ASP A 11 -2.53 -13.28 11.95
CA ASP A 11 -2.45 -11.80 11.91
C ASP A 11 -1.57 -11.29 10.75
N ASP A 12 -0.59 -12.07 10.29
CA ASP A 12 0.22 -11.77 9.09
C ASP A 12 -0.64 -11.75 7.83
N PHE A 13 -1.65 -12.63 7.73
CA PHE A 13 -2.55 -12.66 6.58
C PHE A 13 -3.38 -11.36 6.47
N LYS A 14 -3.87 -10.86 7.61
CA LYS A 14 -4.64 -9.61 7.66
C LYS A 14 -3.76 -8.39 7.37
N THR A 15 -2.55 -8.36 7.92
CA THR A 15 -1.63 -7.23 7.77
C THR A 15 -1.10 -7.14 6.34
N GLY A 16 -0.72 -8.27 5.74
CA GLY A 16 -0.30 -8.34 4.33
C GLY A 16 -1.45 -8.05 3.35
N PHE A 17 -2.66 -8.52 3.63
CA PHE A 17 -3.83 -8.23 2.79
C PHE A 17 -4.22 -6.75 2.85
N PHE A 18 -4.27 -6.16 4.05
CA PHE A 18 -4.59 -4.75 4.23
C PHE A 18 -3.57 -3.86 3.53
N CYS A 19 -2.27 -4.15 3.68
CA CYS A 19 -1.20 -3.44 2.98
C CYS A 19 -1.39 -3.46 1.44
N LYS A 20 -1.65 -4.64 0.85
CA LYS A 20 -1.89 -4.77 -0.59
C LYS A 20 -3.11 -3.96 -1.04
N ILE A 21 -4.19 -3.99 -0.26
CA ILE A 21 -5.39 -3.21 -0.53
C ILE A 21 -5.11 -1.70 -0.49
N THR A 22 -4.44 -1.22 0.56
CA THR A 22 -4.12 0.20 0.72
C THR A 22 -3.24 0.69 -0.44
N LEU A 23 -2.23 -0.09 -0.84
CA LEU A 23 -1.40 0.21 -2.01
C LEU A 23 -2.22 0.23 -3.31
N PHE A 24 -3.11 -0.75 -3.50
CA PHE A 24 -3.96 -0.84 -4.69
C PHE A 24 -4.89 0.37 -4.81
N PHE A 25 -5.59 0.75 -3.75
CA PHE A 25 -6.45 1.94 -3.75
C PHE A 25 -5.66 3.24 -3.94
N GLY A 26 -4.50 3.36 -3.28
CA GLY A 26 -3.61 4.50 -3.48
C GLY A 26 -3.18 4.65 -4.94
N PHE A 27 -2.84 3.53 -5.59
CA PHE A 27 -2.46 3.49 -7.01
C PHE A 27 -3.64 3.83 -7.94
N ILE A 28 -4.84 3.31 -7.67
CA ILE A 28 -6.05 3.67 -8.44
C ILE A 28 -6.30 5.17 -8.38
N LEU A 29 -6.26 5.77 -7.19
CA LEU A 29 -6.46 7.22 -7.03
C LEU A 29 -5.40 8.03 -7.78
N LEU A 30 -4.16 7.54 -7.81
CA LEU A 30 -3.08 8.16 -8.59
C LEU A 30 -3.42 8.14 -10.09
N LEU A 31 -3.86 6.99 -10.61
CA LEU A 31 -4.25 6.86 -12.01
C LEU A 31 -5.43 7.77 -12.36
N ILE A 32 -6.42 7.89 -11.48
CA ILE A 32 -7.55 8.81 -11.67
C ILE A 32 -7.05 10.26 -11.74
N PHE A 33 -6.18 10.66 -10.82
CA PHE A 33 -5.59 12.01 -10.83
C PHE A 33 -4.81 12.28 -12.14
N LEU A 34 -3.95 11.35 -12.54
CA LEU A 34 -3.18 11.47 -13.77
C LEU A 34 -4.09 11.55 -14.99
N PHE A 35 -5.12 10.71 -15.06
CA PHE A 35 -6.10 10.74 -16.14
C PHE A 35 -6.76 12.12 -16.24
N ILE A 36 -7.27 12.66 -15.13
CA ILE A 36 -7.91 14.00 -15.11
C ILE A 36 -6.94 15.09 -15.59
N LYS A 37 -5.70 15.10 -15.10
CA LYS A 37 -4.71 16.12 -15.47
C LYS A 37 -4.26 16.00 -16.93
N ILE A 38 -4.03 14.79 -17.42
CA ILE A 38 -3.67 14.53 -18.82
C ILE A 38 -4.84 14.91 -19.74
N SER A 39 -6.07 14.50 -19.42
CA SER A 39 -7.25 14.88 -20.20
C SER A 39 -7.41 16.39 -20.26
N ALA A 40 -7.25 17.10 -19.14
CA ALA A 40 -7.34 18.56 -19.13
C ALA A 40 -6.24 19.24 -19.97
N LEU A 41 -5.03 18.68 -19.97
CA LEU A 41 -3.91 19.18 -20.79
C LEU A 41 -4.18 19.00 -22.29
N ILE A 42 -4.79 17.88 -22.68
CA ILE A 42 -5.14 17.59 -24.09
C ILE A 42 -6.33 18.45 -24.55
N ILE A 43 -7.35 18.60 -23.70
CA ILE A 43 -8.59 19.29 -24.03
C ILE A 43 -8.39 20.81 -24.16
N GLY A 44 -7.63 21.41 -23.24
CA GLY A 44 -7.38 22.85 -23.21
C GLY A 44 -8.60 23.72 -22.85
N GLU A 45 -8.34 25.01 -22.66
CA GLU A 45 -9.33 26.00 -22.20
C GLU A 45 -10.43 26.30 -23.24
N ASN A 46 -10.12 26.14 -24.54
CA ASN A 46 -11.03 26.47 -25.65
C ASN A 46 -12.05 25.35 -25.96
N SER A 47 -12.19 24.36 -25.07
CA SER A 47 -13.09 23.24 -25.27
C SER A 47 -14.56 23.61 -25.00
N ILE A 48 -15.47 22.84 -25.60
CA ILE A 48 -16.92 23.08 -25.53
C ILE A 48 -17.62 21.80 -25.06
N GLY A 49 -18.74 21.94 -24.35
CA GLY A 49 -19.56 20.82 -23.90
C GLY A 49 -18.94 20.05 -22.74
N ILE A 50 -19.05 18.72 -22.78
CA ILE A 50 -18.58 17.81 -21.70
C ILE A 50 -17.07 17.94 -21.48
N ALA A 51 -16.30 18.22 -22.53
CA ALA A 51 -14.86 18.40 -22.44
C ALA A 51 -14.49 19.62 -21.55
N LYS A 52 -15.27 20.71 -21.64
CA LYS A 52 -15.08 21.89 -20.79
C LYS A 52 -15.32 21.57 -19.31
N GLN A 53 -16.34 20.76 -19.01
CA GLN A 53 -16.61 20.33 -17.63
C GLN A 53 -15.45 19.55 -17.01
N ILE A 54 -14.79 18.69 -17.79
CA ILE A 54 -13.60 17.95 -17.35
C ILE A 54 -12.44 18.92 -17.09
N TYR A 55 -12.23 19.91 -17.97
CA TYR A 55 -11.22 20.95 -17.79
C TYR A 55 -11.49 21.77 -16.52
N ASP A 56 -12.71 22.29 -16.36
CA ASP A 56 -13.11 23.09 -15.20
C ASP A 56 -12.94 22.30 -13.90
N PHE A 57 -13.36 21.02 -13.88
CA PHE A 57 -13.15 20.13 -12.74
C PHE A 57 -11.66 19.93 -12.41
N SER A 58 -10.81 19.80 -13.42
CA SER A 58 -9.35 19.66 -13.26
C SER A 58 -8.69 20.88 -12.62
N GLN A 59 -9.28 22.07 -12.76
CA GLN A 59 -8.79 23.31 -12.14
C GLN A 59 -9.29 23.53 -10.71
N THR A 60 -10.23 22.70 -10.23
CA THR A 60 -10.69 22.78 -8.83
C THR A 60 -9.66 22.22 -7.85
N THR A 61 -9.95 22.32 -6.54
CA THR A 61 -9.14 21.71 -5.48
C THR A 61 -9.32 20.20 -5.37
N VAL A 62 -10.40 19.63 -5.92
CA VAL A 62 -10.73 18.21 -5.77
C VAL A 62 -9.64 17.27 -6.28
N PRO A 63 -9.07 17.45 -7.50
CA PRO A 63 -7.97 16.62 -7.98
C PRO A 63 -6.74 16.66 -7.05
N ASN A 64 -6.40 17.83 -6.49
CA ASN A 64 -5.27 17.96 -5.58
C ASN A 64 -5.52 17.22 -4.25
N THR A 65 -6.75 17.25 -3.75
CA THR A 65 -7.16 16.44 -2.59
C THR A 65 -7.06 14.95 -2.89
N VAL A 66 -7.51 14.50 -4.07
CA VAL A 66 -7.39 13.11 -4.53
C VAL A 66 -5.91 12.67 -4.59
N LEU A 67 -5.02 13.53 -5.10
CA LEU A 67 -3.59 13.29 -5.10
C LEU A 67 -3.03 13.15 -3.68
N ALA A 68 -3.41 14.04 -2.76
CA ALA A 68 -2.97 13.97 -1.37
C ALA A 68 -3.37 12.64 -0.70
N PHE A 69 -4.61 12.21 -0.88
CA PHE A 69 -5.07 10.90 -0.38
C PHE A 69 -4.33 9.73 -1.02
N SER A 70 -4.05 9.80 -2.32
CA SER A 70 -3.24 8.78 -3.02
C SER A 70 -1.86 8.67 -2.39
N ILE A 71 -1.17 9.79 -2.16
CA ILE A 71 0.16 9.82 -1.53
C ILE A 71 0.11 9.23 -0.12
N LEU A 72 -0.88 9.61 0.69
CA LEU A 72 -1.03 9.10 2.05
C LEU A 72 -1.27 7.59 2.07
N LEU A 73 -2.13 7.07 1.19
CA LEU A 73 -2.40 5.63 1.10
C LEU A 73 -1.19 4.85 0.59
N LEU A 74 -0.50 5.35 -0.44
CA LEU A 74 0.72 4.72 -0.95
C LEU A 74 1.83 4.73 0.11
N GLY A 75 2.06 5.86 0.78
CA GLY A 75 3.04 6.00 1.84
C GLY A 75 2.75 5.06 3.01
N THR A 76 1.51 5.06 3.50
CA THR A 76 1.08 4.18 4.60
C THR A 76 1.20 2.70 4.19
N GLY A 77 0.74 2.35 2.99
CA GLY A 77 0.83 1.00 2.45
C GLY A 77 2.27 0.51 2.32
N ALA A 78 3.19 1.37 1.86
CA ALA A 78 4.61 1.06 1.73
C ALA A 78 5.29 0.89 3.10
N ILE A 79 4.97 1.73 4.08
CA ILE A 79 5.48 1.61 5.44
C ILE A 79 5.02 0.29 6.09
N LEU A 80 3.73 -0.03 5.97
CA LEU A 80 3.19 -1.30 6.48
C LEU A 80 3.82 -2.50 5.77
N TYR A 81 4.03 -2.42 4.46
CA TYR A 81 4.72 -3.46 3.70
C TYR A 81 6.14 -3.68 4.23
N PHE A 82 6.88 -2.59 4.46
CA PHE A 82 8.22 -2.64 4.98
C PHE A 82 8.26 -3.34 6.34
N PHE A 83 7.40 -2.95 7.28
CA PHE A 83 7.34 -3.59 8.60
C PHE A 83 6.97 -5.07 8.50
N ASN A 84 6.00 -5.43 7.66
CA ASN A 84 5.63 -6.82 7.43
C ASN A 84 6.81 -7.67 6.95
N CYS A 85 7.62 -7.13 6.01
CA CYS A 85 8.83 -7.80 5.56
C CYS A 85 9.89 -7.92 6.66
N GLN A 86 10.07 -6.89 7.49
CA GLN A 86 11.04 -6.93 8.60
C GLN A 86 10.63 -7.97 9.66
N PHE A 87 9.36 -8.00 10.05
CA PHE A 87 8.86 -8.98 11.01
C PHE A 87 8.95 -10.41 10.50
N SER A 88 8.63 -10.64 9.23
CA SER A 88 8.77 -11.96 8.60
C SER A 88 10.24 -12.45 8.60
N LYS A 89 11.20 -11.55 8.34
CA LYS A 89 12.63 -11.90 8.42
C LYS A 89 13.06 -12.25 9.84
N LEU A 90 12.62 -11.47 10.83
CA LEU A 90 12.94 -11.72 12.24
C LEU A 90 12.35 -13.04 12.74
N ALA A 91 11.10 -13.34 12.35
CA ALA A 91 10.46 -14.62 12.66
C ALA A 91 11.26 -15.79 12.08
N LYS A 92 11.67 -15.69 10.81
CA LYS A 92 12.49 -16.72 10.16
C LYS A 92 13.83 -16.94 10.86
N ILE A 93 14.51 -15.87 11.27
CA ILE A 93 15.78 -15.96 12.02
C ILE A 93 15.56 -16.63 13.38
N ALA A 94 14.48 -16.28 14.09
CA ALA A 94 14.15 -16.90 15.37
C ALA A 94 13.87 -18.40 15.22
N ASP A 95 13.09 -18.78 14.21
CA ASP A 95 12.80 -20.19 13.89
C ASP A 95 14.09 -20.96 13.52
N GLU A 96 15.03 -20.33 12.81
CA GLU A 96 16.32 -20.94 12.44
C GLU A 96 17.21 -21.17 13.66
N ILE A 97 17.28 -20.20 14.58
CA ILE A 97 18.03 -20.32 15.84
C ILE A 97 17.45 -21.44 16.71
N GLU A 98 16.12 -21.45 16.91
CA GLU A 98 15.45 -22.47 17.73
C GLU A 98 15.66 -23.88 17.15
N ASN A 99 15.62 -24.05 15.82
CA ASN A 99 15.87 -25.34 15.21
C ASN A 99 17.36 -25.74 15.23
N SER A 100 18.29 -24.77 15.19
CA SER A 100 19.73 -25.07 15.30
C SER A 100 20.13 -25.54 16.70
N GLU A 101 19.59 -24.95 17.77
CA GLU A 101 19.83 -25.41 19.15
C GLU A 101 19.28 -26.82 19.40
N ASN A 102 18.13 -27.19 18.80
CA ASN A 102 17.55 -28.52 18.96
C ASN A 102 18.36 -29.65 18.27
N VAL A 103 19.29 -29.33 17.37
CA VAL A 103 20.15 -30.31 16.69
C VAL A 103 21.40 -30.63 17.53
N ASP A 104 21.88 -29.69 18.34
CA ASP A 104 23.09 -29.85 19.16
C ASP A 104 22.85 -30.63 20.48
N ASP A 105 21.59 -30.88 20.85
CA ASP A 105 21.21 -31.66 22.06
C ASP A 105 21.00 -33.18 21.79
N VAL A 106 21.28 -33.66 20.56
CA VAL A 106 21.03 -35.06 20.14
C VAL A 106 22.32 -35.90 19.99
N ASP A 107 23.49 -35.33 20.22
CA ASP A 107 24.78 -36.07 20.27
C ASP A 107 25.31 -36.32 21.69
#